data_AF-A0A495QML0-F1
#
_entry.id   AF-A0A495QML0-F1
#
_cell.length_a   1.000
_cell.length_b   1.000
_cell.length_c   1.000
_cell.angle_alpha   90.00
_cell.angle_beta   90.00
_cell.angle_gamma   90.00
#
_symmetry.space_group_name_H-M   'P 1'
#
loop_
_entity.id
_entity.type
_entity.pdbx_description
1 polymer ?
#
loop_
_entity_poly.entity_id
_entity_poly.type
_entity_poly.pdbx_seq_one_letter_code
_entity_poly.pdbx_strand_id
1 'polypeptide(L)'
;MDVSLATLDIRANSGGTTDLTVSIEQMDDETGDAIEAEARNGVVIGGPRTVVGSDAPTDPDGDGYFEDLNGNGRLDYEDVRVLFLNLDSDSVQLNTGAYDFNENGQIDYADVTELYEEVN
;
A
#
# COMPACT_ATOMS: atom_id res chain seq x y z
N MET A 1 -34.75 -5.61 -3.90
CA MET A 1 -33.96 -5.43 -2.65
C MET A 1 -32.68 -6.15 -2.91
N ASP A 2 -31.56 -5.47 -2.74
CA ASP A 2 -30.26 -6.08 -2.98
C ASP A 2 -29.82 -6.83 -1.73
N VAL A 3 -29.27 -8.02 -1.92
CA VAL A 3 -28.80 -8.88 -0.84
C VAL A 3 -27.31 -9.08 -1.01
N SER A 4 -26.53 -8.82 0.05
CA SER A 4 -25.11 -9.15 0.04
C SER A 4 -24.95 -10.66 0.17
N LEU A 5 -24.28 -11.26 -0.81
CA LEU A 5 -24.04 -12.70 -0.88
C LEU A 5 -22.71 -13.09 -0.22
N ALA A 6 -21.70 -12.23 -0.36
CA ALA A 6 -20.36 -12.46 0.18
C ALA A 6 -19.64 -11.13 0.43
N THR A 7 -18.76 -11.14 1.42
CA THR A 7 -17.76 -10.10 1.67
C THR A 7 -16.39 -10.75 1.62
N LEU A 8 -15.41 -10.07 1.05
CA LEU A 8 -14.02 -10.53 0.99
C LEU A 8 -13.13 -9.50 1.68
N ASP A 9 -12.43 -9.95 2.72
CA ASP A 9 -11.36 -9.18 3.36
C ASP A 9 -10.02 -9.57 2.72
N ILE A 10 -9.32 -8.58 2.17
CA ILE A 10 -8.03 -8.79 1.52
C ILE A 10 -6.96 -8.03 2.28
N ARG A 11 -5.86 -8.71 2.55
CA ARG A 11 -4.64 -8.11 3.09
C ARG A 11 -3.51 -8.32 2.09
N ALA A 12 -2.83 -7.24 1.73
CA ALA A 12 -1.59 -7.34 0.99
C ALA A 12 -0.47 -7.89 1.90
N ASN A 13 0.35 -8.79 1.35
CA ASN A 13 1.52 -9.32 2.05
C ASN A 13 2.78 -8.49 1.81
N SER A 14 2.80 -7.68 0.75
CA SER A 14 3.93 -6.84 0.37
C SER A 14 3.43 -5.65 -0.44
N GLY A 15 4.31 -4.66 -0.58
CA GLY A 15 4.15 -3.53 -1.49
C GLY A 15 3.80 -3.93 -2.93
N GLY A 16 3.05 -3.04 -3.60
CA GLY A 16 2.66 -3.16 -5.00
C GLY A 16 1.17 -3.03 -5.24
N THR A 17 0.79 -3.20 -6.51
CA THR A 17 -0.60 -3.12 -6.96
C THR A 17 -0.98 -4.42 -7.66
N THR A 18 -2.20 -4.90 -7.41
CA THR A 18 -2.78 -6.03 -8.13
C THR A 18 -4.26 -5.83 -8.35
N ASP A 19 -4.76 -6.32 -9.48
CA ASP A 19 -6.18 -6.31 -9.79
C ASP A 19 -6.90 -7.44 -9.04
N LEU A 20 -8.07 -7.11 -8.49
CA LEU A 20 -9.04 -8.07 -7.97
C LEU A 20 -10.17 -8.19 -8.98
N THR A 21 -10.28 -9.37 -9.60
CA THR A 21 -11.39 -9.71 -10.50
C THR A 21 -12.28 -10.75 -9.85
N VAL A 22 -13.59 -10.49 -9.85
CA VAL A 22 -14.61 -11.42 -9.37
C VAL A 22 -15.50 -11.81 -10.56
N SER A 23 -15.62 -13.11 -10.80
CA SER A 23 -16.50 -13.67 -11.84
C SER A 23 -17.66 -14.44 -11.20
N ILE A 24 -18.84 -14.34 -11.82
CA ILE A 24 -20.01 -15.13 -11.46
C ILE A 24 -20.10 -16.27 -12.47
N GLU A 25 -19.79 -17.49 -12.04
CA GLU A 25 -19.87 -18.69 -12.89
C GLU A 25 -21.31 -19.23 -12.97
N GLN A 26 -22.00 -19.29 -11.82
CA GLN A 26 -23.37 -19.78 -11.73
C GLN A 26 -24.07 -19.17 -10.53
N MET A 27 -25.32 -18.73 -10.72
CA MET A 27 -26.21 -18.26 -9.67
C MET A 27 -27.65 -18.50 -10.13
N ASP A 28 -28.26 -19.56 -9.60
CA ASP A 28 -29.59 -20.01 -10.01
C ASP A 28 -30.53 -20.10 -8.79
N ASP A 29 -31.84 -20.07 -9.03
CA ASP A 29 -32.87 -20.30 -8.01
C ASP A 29 -33.16 -21.79 -7.76
N GLU A 30 -34.13 -22.08 -6.89
CA GLU A 30 -34.50 -23.45 -6.53
C GLU A 30 -35.14 -24.25 -7.69
N THR A 31 -35.55 -23.58 -8.76
CA THR A 31 -36.06 -24.19 -10.00
C THR A 31 -34.98 -24.37 -11.07
N GLY A 32 -33.78 -23.81 -10.84
CA GLY A 32 -32.65 -23.85 -11.77
C GLY A 32 -32.64 -22.71 -12.78
N ASP A 33 -33.44 -21.66 -12.56
CA ASP A 33 -33.43 -20.45 -13.40
C ASP A 33 -32.36 -19.47 -12.91
N ALA A 34 -31.61 -18.88 -13.85
CA ALA A 34 -30.54 -17.94 -13.51
C ALA A 34 -31.07 -16.68 -12.82
N ILE A 35 -30.38 -16.27 -11.76
CA ILE A 35 -30.63 -15.04 -11.02
C ILE A 35 -29.58 -14.00 -11.41
N GLU A 36 -30.02 -12.76 -11.59
CA GLU A 36 -29.11 -11.63 -11.82
C GLU A 36 -28.26 -11.36 -10.58
N ALA A 37 -26.94 -11.27 -10.79
CA ALA A 37 -25.98 -11.01 -9.74
C ALA A 37 -24.90 -10.04 -10.23
N GLU A 38 -24.41 -9.23 -9.31
CA GLU A 38 -23.37 -8.24 -9.58
C GLU A 38 -22.08 -8.60 -8.85
N ALA A 39 -20.98 -8.65 -9.59
CA ALA A 39 -19.65 -8.77 -9.06
C ALA A 39 -18.97 -7.40 -9.01
N ARG A 40 -18.20 -7.15 -7.94
CA ARG A 40 -17.40 -5.93 -7.79
C ARG A 40 -15.93 -6.27 -7.93
N ASN A 41 -15.32 -5.72 -8.97
CA ASN A 41 -13.86 -5.74 -9.14
C ASN A 41 -13.24 -4.59 -8.35
N GLY A 42 -11.94 -4.69 -8.07
CA GLY A 42 -11.20 -3.67 -7.35
C GLY A 42 -9.71 -3.72 -7.65
N VAL A 43 -8.97 -2.79 -7.05
CA VAL A 43 -7.51 -2.79 -7.03
C VAL A 43 -7.09 -2.91 -5.58
N VAL A 44 -6.14 -3.80 -5.31
CA VAL A 44 -5.50 -3.93 -4.00
C VAL A 44 -4.16 -3.23 -4.08
N ILE A 45 -3.95 -2.28 -3.18
CA ILE A 45 -2.71 -1.50 -3.07
C ILE A 45 -2.06 -1.90 -1.74
N GLY A 46 -0.89 -2.54 -1.82
CA GLY A 46 -0.17 -3.10 -0.66
C GLY A 46 0.90 -2.19 -0.08
N GLY A 47 0.87 -0.90 -0.40
CA GLY A 47 1.94 0.05 -0.07
C GLY A 47 3.05 0.11 -1.13
N PRO A 48 4.09 0.93 -0.90
CA PRO A 48 5.22 1.09 -1.81
C PRO A 48 6.07 -0.18 -1.92
N ARG A 49 6.79 -0.32 -3.04
CA ARG A 49 7.73 -1.44 -3.23
C ARG A 49 8.91 -1.34 -2.26
N THR A 50 9.60 -2.46 -2.06
CA THR A 50 10.85 -2.53 -1.28
C THR A 50 11.87 -1.52 -1.80
N VAL A 51 12.36 -0.63 -0.93
CA VAL A 51 13.38 0.36 -1.29
C VAL A 51 14.76 -0.28 -1.24
N VAL A 52 15.02 -1.08 -0.21
CA VAL A 52 16.25 -1.86 -0.04
C VAL A 52 15.93 -3.27 0.45
N GLY A 53 16.83 -4.21 0.22
CA GLY A 53 16.69 -5.57 0.72
C GLY A 53 15.47 -6.31 0.14
N SER A 54 14.79 -7.08 0.98
CA SER A 54 13.62 -7.89 0.63
C SER A 54 12.35 -7.51 1.40
N ASP A 55 12.48 -6.69 2.43
CA ASP A 55 11.38 -6.34 3.31
C ASP A 55 10.69 -5.07 2.79
N ALA A 56 9.37 -5.08 2.83
CA ALA A 56 8.57 -3.95 2.37
C ALA A 56 8.57 -2.85 3.43
N PRO A 57 8.53 -1.58 3.01
CA PRO A 57 8.35 -0.47 3.92
C PRO A 57 7.08 -0.65 4.75
N THR A 58 7.12 -0.22 6.00
CA THR A 58 5.94 -0.26 6.88
C THR A 58 5.61 1.11 7.46
N ASP A 59 4.39 1.21 7.98
CA ASP A 59 3.79 2.36 8.67
C ASP A 59 3.59 1.96 10.15
N PRO A 60 4.63 2.05 11.00
CA PRO A 60 4.55 1.78 12.43
C PRO A 60 3.49 2.58 13.20
N ASP A 61 3.23 3.83 12.84
CA ASP A 61 2.39 4.74 13.63
C ASP A 61 0.92 4.85 13.12
N GLY A 62 0.69 4.41 11.89
CA GLY A 62 -0.61 4.29 11.24
C GLY A 62 -1.14 5.58 10.62
N ASP A 63 -0.28 6.56 10.35
CA ASP A 63 -0.67 7.84 9.77
C ASP A 63 -0.81 7.82 8.23
N GLY A 64 -0.33 6.75 7.60
CA GLY A 64 -0.39 6.52 6.16
C GLY A 64 0.91 6.81 5.41
N TYR A 65 1.91 7.37 6.06
CA TYR A 65 3.29 7.45 5.56
C TYR A 65 4.05 6.18 5.93
N PHE A 66 5.14 5.89 5.21
CA PHE A 66 5.90 4.65 5.36
C PHE A 66 7.33 4.97 5.82
N GLU A 67 7.46 5.27 7.11
CA GLU A 67 8.67 5.74 7.78
C GLU A 67 9.72 4.62 8.04
N ASP A 68 9.29 3.36 8.13
CA ASP A 68 10.18 2.19 8.22
C ASP A 68 10.55 1.70 6.80
N LEU A 69 11.43 2.42 6.11
CA LEU A 69 11.85 2.13 4.73
C LEU A 69 12.60 0.81 4.57
N ASN A 70 13.31 0.37 5.62
CA ASN A 70 14.06 -0.88 5.60
C ASN A 70 13.23 -2.10 6.04
N GLY A 71 12.00 -1.89 6.52
CA GLY A 71 11.03 -2.94 6.84
C GLY A 71 11.38 -3.73 8.11
N ASN A 72 12.14 -3.17 9.04
CA ASN A 72 12.53 -3.86 10.28
C ASN A 72 11.48 -3.76 11.40
N GLY A 73 10.36 -3.09 11.14
CA GLY A 73 9.22 -2.93 12.03
C GLY A 73 9.32 -1.76 13.00
N ARG A 74 10.21 -0.79 12.74
CA ARG A 74 10.35 0.44 13.54
C ARG A 74 11.01 1.55 12.72
N LEU A 75 10.71 2.80 13.06
CA LEU A 75 11.47 3.95 12.58
C LEU A 75 12.81 4.06 13.32
N ASP A 76 13.93 4.06 12.60
CA ASP A 76 15.26 4.37 13.12
C ASP A 76 16.17 5.11 12.12
N TYR A 77 17.41 5.45 12.53
CA TYR A 77 18.33 6.21 11.68
C TYR A 77 18.74 5.48 10.39
N GLU A 78 18.58 4.16 10.31
CA GLU A 78 18.84 3.45 9.06
C GLU A 78 17.79 3.80 8.00
N ASP A 79 16.56 4.12 8.38
CA ASP A 79 15.50 4.53 7.46
C ASP A 79 15.81 5.89 6.81
N VAL A 80 16.27 6.85 7.61
CA VAL A 80 16.75 8.16 7.12
C VAL A 80 17.88 7.96 6.11
N ARG A 81 18.81 7.05 6.41
CA ARG A 81 19.93 6.72 5.51
C ARG A 81 19.43 6.05 4.22
N VAL A 82 18.45 5.15 4.31
CA VAL A 82 17.85 4.46 3.16
C VAL A 82 17.14 5.45 2.26
N LEU A 83 16.33 6.36 2.80
CA LEU A 83 15.65 7.39 2.04
C LEU A 83 16.67 8.30 1.32
N PHE A 84 17.68 8.77 2.05
CA PHE A 84 18.73 9.62 1.48
C PHE A 84 19.47 8.97 0.31
N LEU A 85 19.85 7.69 0.44
CA LEU A 85 20.59 6.97 -0.59
C LEU A 85 19.76 6.61 -1.82
N ASN A 86 18.44 6.48 -1.65
CA ASN A 86 17.52 6.06 -2.70
C ASN A 86 16.54 7.16 -3.11
N LEU A 87 16.83 8.42 -2.75
CA LEU A 87 15.92 9.55 -2.97
C LEU A 87 15.51 9.67 -4.45
N ASP A 88 16.44 9.46 -5.38
CA ASP A 88 16.20 9.53 -6.82
C ASP A 88 15.69 8.21 -7.44
N SER A 89 15.48 7.16 -6.63
CA SER A 89 15.05 5.85 -7.13
C SER A 89 13.56 5.84 -7.50
N ASP A 90 13.18 5.05 -8.49
CA ASP A 90 11.76 4.84 -8.84
C ASP A 90 10.95 4.26 -7.67
N SER A 91 11.58 3.45 -6.81
CA SER A 91 10.94 2.92 -5.60
C SER A 91 10.53 4.01 -4.62
N VAL A 92 11.20 5.16 -4.63
CA VAL A 92 10.86 6.32 -3.80
C VAL A 92 10.02 7.30 -4.61
N GLN A 93 10.53 7.83 -5.73
CA GLN A 93 9.92 8.91 -6.50
C GLN A 93 8.53 8.62 -7.07
N LEU A 94 8.18 7.35 -7.31
CA LEU A 94 6.84 6.98 -7.78
C LEU A 94 5.80 6.84 -6.65
N ASN A 95 6.20 7.00 -5.39
CA ASN A 95 5.36 6.79 -4.22
C ASN A 95 5.29 8.06 -3.34
N THR A 96 4.98 9.21 -3.96
CA THR A 96 4.81 10.49 -3.24
C THR A 96 3.84 10.37 -2.08
N GLY A 97 2.70 9.71 -2.26
CA GLY A 97 1.74 9.51 -1.17
C GLY A 97 2.21 8.63 0.00
N ALA A 98 3.42 8.06 -0.06
CA ALA A 98 4.00 7.27 1.03
C ALA A 98 5.24 7.94 1.66
N TYR A 99 5.94 8.82 0.95
CA TYR A 99 7.25 9.37 1.36
C TYR A 99 7.36 10.89 1.31
N ASP A 100 6.29 11.61 0.96
CA ASP A 100 6.20 13.08 1.04
C ASP A 100 5.85 13.48 2.49
N PHE A 101 6.79 13.25 3.41
CA PHE A 101 6.61 13.46 4.85
C PHE A 101 6.35 14.93 5.18
N ASN A 102 6.88 15.87 4.39
CA ASN A 102 6.65 17.31 4.61
C ASN A 102 5.40 17.86 3.89
N GLU A 103 4.66 17.00 3.17
CA GLU A 103 3.40 17.28 2.47
C GLU A 103 3.48 18.40 1.41
N ASN A 104 4.63 18.61 0.79
CA ASN A 104 4.81 19.68 -0.20
C ASN A 104 4.47 19.24 -1.65
N GLY A 105 4.14 17.96 -1.85
CA GLY A 105 3.78 17.36 -3.13
C GLY A 105 4.96 16.81 -3.94
N GLN A 106 6.17 16.77 -3.38
CA GLN A 106 7.38 16.27 -4.03
C GLN A 106 8.30 15.57 -3.03
N ILE A 107 8.93 14.48 -3.44
CA ILE A 107 9.93 13.81 -2.59
C ILE A 107 11.30 14.44 -2.83
N ASP A 108 11.83 15.13 -1.83
CA ASP A 108 13.11 15.82 -1.84
C ASP A 108 13.87 15.75 -0.50
N TYR A 109 14.90 16.59 -0.34
CA TYR A 109 15.74 16.60 0.87
C TYR A 109 15.01 17.10 2.13
N ALA A 110 13.93 17.85 1.98
CA ALA A 110 13.11 18.25 3.12
C ALA A 110 12.39 17.04 3.72
N ASP A 111 11.99 16.04 2.93
CA ASP A 111 11.43 14.77 3.44
C ASP A 111 12.43 13.97 4.26
N VAL A 112 13.69 13.94 3.82
CA VAL A 112 14.78 13.32 4.61
C VAL A 112 14.97 14.04 5.95
N THR A 113 14.77 15.35 5.96
CA THR A 113 14.90 16.16 7.17
C THR A 113 13.72 15.92 8.11
N GLU A 114 12.50 15.87 7.60
CA GLU A 114 11.29 15.58 8.37
C GLU A 114 11.38 14.18 9.02
N LEU A 115 11.72 13.17 8.23
CA LEU A 115 11.91 11.80 8.73
C LEU A 115 13.01 11.74 9.81
N TYR A 116 14.08 12.54 9.67
CA TYR A 116 15.12 12.63 10.69
C TYR A 116 14.62 13.29 11.97
N GLU A 117 13.77 14.33 11.87
CA GLU A 117 13.19 14.99 13.04
C GLU A 117 12.26 14.06 13.81
N GLU A 118 11.49 13.22 13.13
CA GLU A 118 10.59 12.25 13.74
C GLU A 118 11.30 11.14 14.54
N VAL A 119 12.48 10.71 14.08
CA VAL A 119 13.34 9.74 14.81
C VAL A 119 13.83 10.30 16.16
N ASN A 120 13.92 11.62 16.33
CA ASN A 120 14.57 12.28 17.49
C ASN A 120 13.62 12.66 18.63
#